data_AF-A0A8J7RIT7-F1
#
_entry.id   AF-A0A8J7RIT7-F1
#
_cell.length_a   1.000
_cell.length_b   1.000
_cell.length_c   1.000
_cell.angle_alpha   90.00
_cell.angle_beta   90.00
_cell.angle_gamma   90.00
#
_symmetry.space_group_name_H-M   'P 1'
#
loop_
_entity.id
_entity.type
_entity.pdbx_description
1 polymer ?
#
loop_
_entity_poly.entity_id
_entity_poly.type
_entity_poly.pdbx_seq_one_letter_code
_entity_poly.pdbx_strand_id
1 'polypeptide(L)'
;MISSGIFWRTVISGFIATFVMMMIAFVQGGVGLPAIDVGHLIKASFNEVHPDEPYGIMWGNAAFYMGGILLALIWVAFLQKRIPGNWFVQGIIYGVIISLFAGLILSPLVALAAGDAVGIFYFDTWFPGLIFLAGLTMHLGYGIVLLLCLRYAGVSGPDPHS
;
A
#
# COMPACT_ATOMS: atom_id res chain seq x y z
N MET A 1 -17.37 0.84 -17.11
CA MET A 1 -17.86 -0.13 -16.11
C MET A 1 -16.85 -1.26 -16.00
N ILE A 2 -16.48 -1.65 -14.78
CA ILE A 2 -15.61 -2.81 -14.53
C ILE A 2 -16.48 -4.07 -14.71
N SER A 3 -16.08 -4.98 -15.59
CA SER A 3 -16.75 -6.28 -15.71
C SER A 3 -16.41 -7.16 -14.51
N SER A 4 -17.26 -8.14 -14.19
CA SER A 4 -17.00 -9.10 -13.11
C SER A 4 -15.62 -9.79 -13.26
N GLY A 5 -15.22 -10.11 -14.49
CA GLY A 5 -13.89 -10.68 -14.76
C GLY A 5 -12.74 -9.73 -14.44
N ILE A 6 -12.85 -8.45 -14.81
CA ILE A 6 -11.83 -7.44 -14.47
C ILE A 6 -11.79 -7.21 -12.95
N PHE A 7 -12.94 -7.18 -12.29
CA PHE A 7 -13.05 -7.02 -10.85
C PHE A 7 -12.24 -8.10 -10.12
N TRP A 8 -12.51 -9.38 -10.38
CA TRP A 8 -11.83 -10.47 -9.68
C TRP A 8 -10.32 -10.53 -9.98
N ARG A 9 -9.91 -10.28 -11.22
CA ARG A 9 -8.50 -10.17 -11.59
C ARG A 9 -7.80 -9.05 -10.82
N THR A 10 -8.48 -7.92 -10.63
CA THR A 10 -7.96 -6.77 -9.87
C THR A 10 -7.86 -7.08 -8.38
N VAL A 11 -8.88 -7.72 -7.79
CA VAL A 11 -8.88 -8.14 -6.38
C VAL A 11 -7.72 -9.08 -6.09
N ILE A 12 -7.55 -10.12 -6.91
CA ILE A 12 -6.46 -11.10 -6.75
C ILE A 12 -5.10 -10.41 -6.91
N SER A 13 -4.96 -9.52 -7.92
CA SER A 13 -3.73 -8.78 -8.14
C SER A 13 -3.38 -7.85 -6.97
N GLY A 14 -4.38 -7.15 -6.42
CA GLY A 14 -4.21 -6.31 -5.24
C GLY A 14 -3.81 -7.10 -4.01
N PHE A 15 -4.40 -8.28 -3.80
CA PHE A 15 -4.01 -9.18 -2.71
C PHE A 15 -2.55 -9.62 -2.83
N ILE A 16 -2.12 -10.08 -4.01
CA ILE A 16 -0.73 -10.51 -4.26
C ILE A 16 0.24 -9.35 -4.09
N ALA A 17 -0.06 -8.18 -4.65
CA ALA A 17 0.78 -6.99 -4.52
C ALA A 17 0.94 -6.56 -3.05
N THR A 18 -0.12 -6.67 -2.26
CA THR A 18 -0.09 -6.37 -0.81
C THR A 18 0.75 -7.37 -0.03
N PHE A 19 0.65 -8.65 -0.38
CA PHE A 19 1.53 -9.68 0.18
C PHE A 19 3.00 -9.37 -0.11
N VAL A 20 3.37 -9.01 -1.34
CA VAL A 20 4.75 -8.65 -1.68
C VAL A 20 5.20 -7.38 -0.96
N MET A 21 4.34 -6.37 -0.88
CA MET A 21 4.59 -5.16 -0.09
C MET A 21 4.91 -5.49 1.37
N MET A 22 4.16 -6.40 1.98
CA MET A 22 4.41 -6.90 3.34
C MET A 22 5.77 -7.59 3.46
N MET A 23 6.11 -8.46 2.50
CA MET A 23 7.40 -9.16 2.50
C MET A 23 8.57 -8.18 2.39
N ILE A 24 8.47 -7.17 1.52
CA ILE A 24 9.49 -6.12 1.41
C ILE A 24 9.61 -5.35 2.74
N ALA A 25 8.48 -4.99 3.34
CA ALA A 25 8.45 -4.25 4.60
C ALA A 25 9.14 -4.99 5.76
N PHE A 26 9.15 -6.34 5.75
CA PHE A 26 9.90 -7.14 6.72
C PHE A 26 11.36 -7.38 6.31
N VAL A 27 11.62 -7.74 5.05
CA VAL A 27 12.96 -8.09 4.55
C VAL A 27 13.90 -6.88 4.56
N GLN A 28 13.38 -5.67 4.37
CA GLN A 28 14.19 -4.44 4.40
C GLN A 28 14.88 -4.20 5.75
N GLY A 29 14.37 -4.80 6.84
CA GLY A 29 15.07 -4.88 8.12
C GLY A 29 16.48 -5.46 8.02
N GLY A 30 16.68 -6.44 7.13
CA GLY A 30 17.98 -7.09 6.92
C GLY A 30 19.04 -6.21 6.24
N VAL A 31 18.64 -5.08 5.64
CA VAL A 31 19.54 -4.11 5.00
C VAL A 31 19.66 -2.79 5.78
N GLY A 32 19.19 -2.76 7.03
CA GLY A 32 19.29 -1.61 7.93
C GLY A 32 18.16 -0.58 7.80
N LEU A 33 17.12 -0.87 7.02
CA LEU A 33 15.90 -0.04 6.99
C LEU A 33 14.93 -0.46 8.10
N PRO A 34 14.14 0.45 8.69
CA PRO A 34 13.11 0.09 9.65
C PRO A 34 12.12 -0.92 9.06
N ALA A 35 11.87 -2.01 9.79
CA ALA A 35 10.79 -2.93 9.45
C ALA A 35 9.44 -2.26 9.76
N ILE A 36 8.50 -2.30 8.82
CA ILE A 36 7.19 -1.65 8.96
C ILE A 36 6.09 -2.71 8.95
N ASP A 37 5.56 -3.04 10.13
CA ASP A 37 4.41 -3.93 10.26
C ASP A 37 3.10 -3.12 10.25
N VAL A 38 2.59 -2.84 9.05
CA VAL A 38 1.35 -2.06 8.87
C VAL A 38 0.14 -2.74 9.52
N GLY A 39 0.06 -4.07 9.49
CA GLY A 39 -1.03 -4.81 10.13
C GLY A 39 -1.03 -4.58 11.63
N HIS A 40 0.15 -4.61 12.26
CA HIS A 40 0.29 -4.31 13.68
C HIS A 40 -0.07 -2.85 14.01
N LEU A 41 0.35 -1.89 13.19
CA LEU A 41 0.03 -0.46 13.38
C LEU A 41 -1.48 -0.21 13.31
N ILE A 42 -2.17 -0.80 12.34
CA ILE A 42 -3.64 -0.69 12.23
C ILE A 42 -4.32 -1.33 13.43
N LYS A 43 -3.88 -2.53 13.86
CA LYS A 43 -4.40 -3.19 15.06
C LYS A 43 -4.22 -2.33 16.32
N ALA A 44 -3.06 -1.70 16.49
CA ALA A 44 -2.82 -0.79 17.60
C ALA A 44 -3.83 0.38 17.59
N SER A 45 -4.07 0.96 16.41
CA SER A 45 -5.07 2.03 16.24
C SER A 45 -6.49 1.56 16.60
N PHE A 46 -6.89 0.35 16.21
CA PHE A 46 -8.20 -0.20 16.57
C PHE A 46 -8.38 -0.36 18.09
N ASN A 47 -7.32 -0.81 18.77
CA ASN A 47 -7.35 -1.06 20.20
C ASN A 47 -7.27 0.22 21.04
N GLU A 48 -6.65 1.27 20.52
CA GLU A 48 -6.68 2.59 21.16
C GLU A 48 -8.11 3.16 21.17
N VAL A 49 -8.86 2.95 20.10
CA VAL A 49 -10.26 3.40 20.00
C VAL A 49 -11.23 2.49 20.75
N HIS A 50 -10.91 1.20 20.91
CA HIS A 50 -11.76 0.19 21.59
C HIS A 50 -10.99 -0.50 22.73
N PRO A 51 -10.69 0.21 23.83
CA PRO A 51 -9.85 -0.32 24.92
C PRO A 51 -10.48 -1.53 25.63
N ASP A 52 -11.81 -1.58 25.68
CA ASP A 52 -12.56 -2.63 26.38
C ASP A 52 -12.78 -3.91 25.54
N GLU A 53 -12.60 -3.83 24.21
CA GLU A 53 -12.80 -4.93 23.26
C GLU A 53 -11.61 -5.06 22.29
N PRO A 54 -10.45 -5.53 22.77
CA PRO A 54 -9.22 -5.51 21.98
C PRO A 54 -9.29 -6.46 20.77
N TYR A 55 -8.98 -5.91 19.61
CA TYR A 55 -8.82 -6.66 18.37
C TYR A 55 -7.49 -7.43 18.33
N GLY A 56 -7.57 -8.66 17.83
CA GLY A 56 -6.39 -9.47 17.50
C GLY A 56 -5.71 -9.04 16.20
N ILE A 57 -4.49 -9.52 15.97
CA ILE A 57 -3.67 -9.20 14.78
C ILE A 57 -4.35 -9.55 13.44
N MET A 58 -5.26 -10.53 13.44
CA MET A 58 -6.04 -10.91 12.25
C MET A 58 -6.82 -9.72 11.67
N TRP A 59 -7.35 -8.83 12.51
CA TRP A 59 -8.11 -7.67 12.06
C TRP A 59 -7.23 -6.59 11.43
N GLY A 60 -6.06 -6.33 12.01
CA GLY A 60 -5.08 -5.43 11.43
C GLY A 60 -4.59 -5.91 10.06
N ASN A 61 -4.26 -7.20 9.96
CA ASN A 61 -3.89 -7.81 8.67
C ASN A 61 -5.05 -7.78 7.67
N ALA A 62 -6.27 -8.11 8.08
CA ALA A 62 -7.44 -8.05 7.20
C ALA A 62 -7.64 -6.63 6.64
N ALA A 63 -7.60 -5.61 7.50
CA ALA A 63 -7.71 -4.21 7.08
C ALA A 63 -6.59 -3.80 6.12
N PHE A 64 -5.35 -4.24 6.38
CA PHE A 64 -4.21 -3.99 5.50
C PHE A 64 -4.40 -4.60 4.10
N TYR A 65 -4.80 -5.88 4.01
CA TYR A 65 -5.08 -6.54 2.72
C TYR A 65 -6.26 -5.90 2.00
N MET A 66 -7.32 -5.52 2.73
CA MET A 66 -8.46 -4.81 2.14
C MET A 66 -8.05 -3.44 1.59
N GLY A 67 -7.21 -2.69 2.30
CA GLY A 67 -6.66 -1.43 1.82
C GLY A 67 -5.89 -1.61 0.50
N GLY A 68 -5.03 -2.63 0.42
CA GLY A 68 -4.30 -2.94 -0.80
C GLY A 68 -5.18 -3.42 -1.96
N ILE A 69 -6.27 -4.14 -1.70
CA ILE A 69 -7.28 -4.48 -2.73
C ILE A 69 -7.99 -3.20 -3.22
N LEU A 70 -8.38 -2.31 -2.30
CA LEU A 70 -9.03 -1.04 -2.66
C LEU A 70 -8.11 -0.16 -3.51
N LEU A 71 -6.82 -0.07 -3.17
CA LEU A 71 -5.83 0.62 -4.00
C LEU A 71 -5.74 0.03 -5.42
N ALA A 72 -5.81 -1.29 -5.57
CA ALA A 72 -5.82 -1.93 -6.89
C ALA A 72 -7.08 -1.58 -7.69
N LEU A 73 -8.25 -1.58 -7.03
CA LEU A 73 -9.51 -1.19 -7.65
C LEU A 73 -9.51 0.29 -8.06
N ILE A 74 -8.97 1.17 -7.22
CA ILE A 74 -8.80 2.61 -7.53
C ILE A 74 -7.93 2.80 -8.77
N TRP A 75 -6.83 2.05 -8.86
CA TRP A 75 -5.97 2.07 -10.04
C TRP A 75 -6.76 1.77 -11.32
N VAL A 76 -7.42 0.62 -11.37
CA VAL A 76 -8.16 0.14 -12.56
C VAL A 76 -9.36 1.04 -12.88
N ALA A 77 -10.07 1.52 -11.87
CA ALA A 77 -11.26 2.35 -12.05
C ALA A 77 -10.93 3.76 -12.54
N PHE A 78 -9.83 4.35 -12.06
CA PHE A 78 -9.61 5.79 -12.20
C PHE A 78 -8.25 6.18 -12.80
N LEU A 79 -7.17 5.47 -12.51
CA LEU A 79 -5.82 5.97 -12.79
C LEU A 79 -5.19 5.33 -14.04
N GLN A 80 -5.54 4.08 -14.32
CA GLN A 80 -4.92 3.28 -15.37
C GLN A 80 -4.92 3.93 -16.75
N LYS A 81 -5.94 4.75 -17.07
CA LYS A 81 -6.04 5.47 -18.36
C LYS A 81 -5.46 6.88 -18.35
N ARG A 82 -5.07 7.39 -17.19
CA ARG A 82 -4.63 8.79 -16.99
C ARG A 82 -3.12 8.91 -16.83
N ILE A 83 -2.47 7.86 -16.33
CA ILE A 83 -1.03 7.85 -16.08
C ILE A 83 -0.32 7.30 -17.32
N PRO A 84 0.55 8.10 -17.98
CA PRO A 84 1.27 7.65 -19.17
C PRO A 84 2.40 6.67 -18.82
N GLY A 85 2.88 5.97 -19.85
CA GLY A 85 4.01 5.05 -19.75
C GLY A 85 3.61 3.58 -19.82
N ASN A 86 4.62 2.70 -19.88
CA ASN A 86 4.40 1.26 -19.83
C ASN A 86 4.08 0.79 -18.39
N TRP A 87 3.68 -0.47 -18.24
CA TRP A 87 3.32 -1.07 -16.95
C TRP A 87 4.35 -0.83 -15.83
N PHE A 88 5.65 -0.85 -16.14
CA PHE A 88 6.71 -0.72 -15.16
C PHE A 88 6.82 0.72 -14.65
N VAL A 89 6.84 1.68 -15.60
CA VAL A 89 6.84 3.12 -15.28
C VAL A 89 5.57 3.51 -14.53
N GLN A 90 4.41 3.02 -14.96
CA GLN A 90 3.14 3.21 -14.26
C GLN A 90 3.19 2.65 -12.82
N GLY A 91 3.77 1.46 -12.63
CA GLY A 91 3.95 0.85 -11.31
C GLY A 91 4.82 1.69 -10.38
N ILE A 92 5.95 2.22 -10.89
CA ILE A 92 6.80 3.14 -10.14
C ILE A 92 6.04 4.42 -9.76
N ILE A 93 5.41 5.08 -10.74
CA ILE A 93 4.63 6.31 -10.49
C ILE A 93 3.56 6.04 -9.44
N TYR A 94 2.86 4.91 -9.53
CA TYR A 94 1.81 4.58 -8.59
C TYR A 94 2.35 4.33 -7.18
N GLY A 95 3.45 3.58 -7.05
CA GLY A 95 4.12 3.38 -5.76
C GLY A 95 4.56 4.69 -5.11
N VAL A 96 5.09 5.64 -5.90
CA VAL A 96 5.43 6.98 -5.41
C VAL A 96 4.19 7.74 -4.93
N ILE A 97 3.10 7.75 -5.71
CA ILE A 97 1.85 8.41 -5.33
C ILE A 97 1.31 7.85 -4.01
N ILE A 98 1.30 6.52 -3.86
CA ILE A 98 0.83 5.89 -2.62
C ILE A 98 1.74 6.27 -1.46
N SER A 99 3.06 6.32 -1.66
CA SER A 99 4.01 6.73 -0.60
C SER A 99 3.78 8.17 -0.14
N LEU A 100 3.54 9.08 -1.08
CA LEU A 100 3.21 10.47 -0.78
C LEU A 100 1.89 10.57 -0.03
N PHE A 101 0.85 9.86 -0.49
CA PHE A 101 -0.44 9.81 0.19
C PHE A 101 -0.32 9.22 1.60
N ALA A 102 0.46 8.15 1.77
CA ALA A 102 0.70 7.52 3.05
C ALA A 102 1.43 8.46 4.02
N GLY A 103 2.52 9.09 3.59
CA GLY A 103 3.30 10.00 4.44
C GLY A 103 2.59 11.32 4.76
N LEU A 104 1.81 11.86 3.83
CA LEU A 104 1.12 13.15 3.98
C LEU A 104 -0.22 13.05 4.71
N ILE A 105 -0.97 11.99 4.44
CA ILE A 105 -2.38 11.90 4.83
C ILE A 105 -2.58 10.73 5.78
N LEU A 106 -2.24 9.51 5.36
CA LEU A 106 -2.60 8.32 6.13
C LEU A 106 -1.83 8.24 7.46
N SER A 107 -0.52 8.45 7.44
CA SER A 107 0.35 8.33 8.61
C SER A 107 -0.03 9.32 9.72
N PRO A 108 -0.23 10.62 9.46
CA PRO A 108 -0.72 11.54 10.48
C PRO A 108 -2.09 11.13 11.05
N LEU A 109 -3.02 10.68 10.20
CA LEU A 109 -4.35 10.27 10.65
C LEU A 109 -4.31 9.00 11.52
N VAL A 110 -3.51 8.01 11.13
CA VAL A 110 -3.31 6.77 11.90
C VAL A 110 -2.65 7.07 13.23
N ALA A 111 -1.63 7.92 13.26
CA ALA A 111 -0.95 8.29 14.49
C ALA A 111 -1.88 9.05 15.44
N LEU A 112 -2.66 10.02 14.94
CA LEU A 112 -3.68 10.70 15.73
C LEU A 112 -4.72 9.73 16.31
N ALA A 113 -5.11 8.70 15.55
CA ALA A 113 -6.04 7.67 16.02
C ALA A 113 -5.41 6.70 17.02
N ALA A 114 -4.10 6.48 16.95
CA ALA A 114 -3.33 5.61 17.83
C ALA A 114 -2.75 6.33 19.07
N GLY A 115 -3.00 7.63 19.23
CA GLY A 115 -2.43 8.43 20.32
C GLY A 115 -0.93 8.77 20.15
N ASP A 116 -0.37 8.51 18.98
CA ASP A 116 1.05 8.72 18.67
C ASP A 116 1.29 10.01 17.85
N ALA A 117 2.47 10.62 18.03
CA ALA A 117 2.91 11.76 17.23
C ALA A 117 4.00 11.33 16.24
N VAL A 118 3.61 10.94 15.02
CA VAL A 118 4.58 10.65 13.94
C VAL A 118 4.86 11.86 13.06
N GLY A 119 3.99 12.88 13.07
CA GLY A 119 4.12 14.05 12.21
C GLY A 119 3.86 13.78 10.71
N ILE A 120 3.89 14.84 9.91
CA ILE A 120 3.84 14.72 8.44
C ILE A 120 5.15 14.09 7.97
N PHE A 121 5.10 13.13 7.03
CA PHE A 121 6.29 12.41 6.54
C PHE A 121 7.21 11.88 7.66
N TYR A 122 6.63 11.47 8.79
CA TYR A 122 7.37 10.88 9.90
C TYR A 122 8.35 11.86 10.59
N PHE A 123 8.24 13.19 10.39
CA PHE A 123 9.21 14.17 10.90
C PHE A 123 9.38 14.18 12.42
N ASP A 124 8.41 13.69 13.17
CA ASP A 124 8.48 13.61 14.64
C ASP A 124 9.04 12.27 15.15
N THR A 125 9.49 11.40 14.24
CA THR A 125 10.13 10.13 14.58
C THR A 125 11.65 10.25 14.72
N TRP A 126 12.31 9.23 15.28
CA TRP A 126 13.76 9.22 15.47
C TRP A 126 14.57 9.21 14.17
N PHE A 127 14.04 8.59 13.11
CA PHE A 127 14.72 8.39 11.84
C PHE A 127 13.80 8.64 10.63
N PRO A 128 13.29 9.88 10.45
CA PRO A 128 12.24 10.20 9.47
C PRO A 128 12.63 9.78 8.04
N GLY A 129 13.87 10.06 7.64
CA GLY A 129 14.36 9.72 6.30
C GLY A 129 14.43 8.22 6.03
N LEU A 130 14.78 7.41 7.04
CA LEU A 130 14.84 5.96 6.90
C LEU A 130 13.45 5.35 6.89
N ILE A 131 12.51 5.86 7.70
CA ILE A 131 11.12 5.42 7.68
C ILE A 131 10.45 5.79 6.36
N PHE A 132 10.68 7.01 5.86
CA PHE A 132 10.18 7.42 4.56
C PHE A 132 10.74 6.54 3.43
N LEU A 133 12.05 6.25 3.44
CA LEU A 133 12.68 5.37 2.46
C LEU A 133 12.13 3.95 2.53
N ALA A 134 11.97 3.41 3.74
CA ALA A 134 11.36 2.11 4.02
C ALA A 134 9.89 2.04 3.54
N GLY A 135 9.13 3.12 3.71
CA GLY A 135 7.78 3.27 3.17
C GLY A 135 7.80 3.35 1.64
N LEU A 136 8.72 4.09 1.05
CA LEU A 136 8.83 4.21 -0.40
C LEU A 136 9.15 2.87 -1.07
N THR A 137 10.12 2.13 -0.55
CA THR A 137 10.53 0.82 -1.09
C THR A 137 9.38 -0.19 -1.09
N MET A 138 8.61 -0.28 0.00
CA MET A 138 7.46 -1.20 0.06
C MET A 138 6.35 -0.81 -0.92
N HIS A 139 6.03 0.48 -1.07
CA HIS A 139 4.98 0.93 -2.01
C HIS A 139 5.42 0.83 -3.47
N LEU A 140 6.71 1.03 -3.77
CA LEU A 140 7.26 0.73 -5.10
C LEU A 140 7.09 -0.76 -5.43
N GLY A 141 7.37 -1.64 -4.47
CA GLY A 141 7.10 -3.07 -4.59
C GLY A 141 5.63 -3.37 -4.89
N TYR A 142 4.71 -2.76 -4.13
CA TYR A 142 3.27 -2.86 -4.40
C TYR A 142 2.91 -2.43 -5.83
N GLY A 143 3.32 -1.23 -6.24
CA GLY A 143 2.97 -0.65 -7.53
C GLY A 143 3.49 -1.49 -8.71
N ILE A 144 4.76 -1.92 -8.66
CA ILE A 144 5.37 -2.74 -9.70
C ILE A 144 4.67 -4.11 -9.80
N VAL A 145 4.45 -4.78 -8.67
CA VAL A 145 3.82 -6.12 -8.65
C VAL A 145 2.36 -6.06 -9.07
N LEU A 146 1.62 -5.05 -8.61
CA LEU A 146 0.22 -4.84 -9.01
C LEU A 146 0.11 -4.74 -10.53
N LEU A 147 0.91 -3.86 -11.14
CA LEU A 147 0.85 -3.60 -12.58
C LEU A 147 1.32 -4.81 -13.39
N LEU A 148 2.31 -5.56 -12.88
CA LEU A 148 2.74 -6.83 -13.46
C LEU A 148 1.60 -7.87 -13.43
N CYS A 149 0.97 -8.07 -12.28
CA CYS A 149 -0.15 -9.00 -12.12
C CYS A 149 -1.33 -8.63 -13.02
N LEU A 150 -1.71 -7.35 -13.07
CA LEU A 150 -2.79 -6.87 -13.94
C LEU A 150 -2.48 -7.12 -15.42
N ARG A 151 -1.23 -6.88 -15.84
CA ARG A 151 -0.78 -7.16 -17.22
C ARG A 151 -0.95 -8.65 -17.56
N TYR A 152 -0.43 -9.54 -16.72
CA TYR A 152 -0.53 -10.99 -16.95
C TYR A 152 -1.97 -11.51 -16.85
N ALA A 153 -2.80 -10.87 -16.03
CA ALA A 153 -4.22 -11.17 -15.95
C ALA A 153 -5.03 -10.62 -17.15
N GLY A 154 -4.41 -9.94 -18.10
CA GLY A 154 -5.09 -9.32 -19.25
C GLY A 154 -6.00 -8.16 -18.85
N VAL A 155 -5.67 -7.44 -17.77
CA VAL A 155 -6.32 -6.18 -17.36
C VAL A 155 -5.46 -5.04 -17.89
N SER A 156 -5.54 -4.80 -19.20
CA SER A 156 -4.72 -3.80 -19.88
C SER A 156 -5.27 -2.38 -19.72
N GLY A 157 -4.36 -1.44 -19.48
CA GLY A 157 -4.63 -0.01 -19.68
C GLY A 157 -4.58 0.34 -21.16
N PRO A 158 -4.54 1.63 -21.53
CA PRO A 158 -4.25 2.03 -22.89
C PRO A 158 -2.77 1.74 -23.16
N ASP A 159 -2.45 0.52 -23.60
CA ASP A 159 -1.11 0.18 -24.07
C ASP A 159 -1.06 0.49 -25.59
N PRO A 160 -0.14 1.34 -26.08
CA PRO A 160 -0.02 1.65 -27.50
C PRO A 160 0.59 0.52 -28.36
N HIS A 161 0.97 -0.62 -27.75
CA HIS A 161 1.67 -1.73 -28.41
C HIS A 161 1.12 -3.11 -28.05
N SER A 162 -0.21 -3.28 -28.06
CA SER A 162 -0.83 -4.59 -28.30
C SER A 162 -0.79 -4.93 -29.78
#